data_AF-A0A1Y2WPZ8-F1
#
_entry.id   AF-A0A1Y2WPZ8-F1
#
_cell.length_a   1.000
_cell.length_b   1.000
_cell.length_c   1.000
_cell.angle_alpha   90.00
_cell.angle_beta   90.00
_cell.angle_gamma   90.00
#
_symmetry.space_group_name_H-M   'P 1'
#
loop_
_entity.id
_entity.type
_entity.pdbx_description
1 polymer ?
#
loop_
_entity_poly.entity_id
_entity_poly.type
_entity_poly.pdbx_seq_one_letter_code
_entity_poly.pdbx_strand_id
1 'polypeptide(L)'
;MAATQTAPTIGTQSKVEGTSFAVLMIDLDIPTDSPPETSTLLHWLQTGLTQSTAATPIDTSEGSTDAFVFENSQGQAAFAEYIGPSPPARIPLSHRYTQILVDTSSATEANLDVLKNAAANRRGFDALSILTQAGLADKVLAGNFFNVTNPGPVASSTSKKNSTTGNGSGSAGSTGTGSVISPTQTPFVPGAAMTHKVSGMLLGIAMVGAVFIAL
;
A
#
# COMPACT_ATOMS: atom_id res chain seq x y z
N MET A 1 -17.72 -2.22 -11.68
CA MET A 1 -17.59 -2.04 -10.21
C MET A 1 -17.43 -3.35 -9.45
N ALA A 2 -18.09 -4.47 -9.84
CA ALA A 2 -18.01 -5.72 -9.07
C ALA A 2 -16.61 -6.39 -9.02
N ALA A 3 -15.81 -6.25 -10.07
CA ALA A 3 -14.56 -7.01 -10.23
C ALA A 3 -13.47 -6.71 -9.19
N THR A 4 -13.49 -5.53 -8.55
CA THR A 4 -12.47 -5.11 -7.58
C THR A 4 -13.00 -5.05 -6.14
N GLN A 5 -14.24 -5.49 -5.87
CA GLN A 5 -14.79 -5.43 -4.50
C GLN A 5 -14.30 -6.55 -3.59
N THR A 6 -13.66 -7.57 -4.16
CA THR A 6 -12.98 -8.65 -3.43
C THR A 6 -11.47 -8.46 -3.53
N ALA A 7 -10.74 -8.97 -2.54
CA ALA A 7 -9.28 -8.96 -2.58
C ALA A 7 -8.78 -9.67 -3.85
N PRO A 8 -7.81 -9.09 -4.58
CA PRO A 8 -7.27 -9.72 -5.78
C PRO A 8 -6.37 -10.89 -5.43
N THR A 9 -6.27 -11.85 -6.36
CA THR A 9 -5.18 -12.83 -6.34
C THR A 9 -3.87 -12.14 -6.66
N ILE A 10 -2.85 -12.33 -5.82
CA ILE A 10 -1.51 -11.78 -6.02
C ILE A 10 -0.60 -12.90 -6.48
N GLY A 11 0.19 -12.64 -7.53
CA GLY A 11 1.15 -13.60 -8.05
C GLY A 11 2.28 -12.92 -8.79
N THR A 12 3.35 -13.66 -9.01
CA THR A 12 4.52 -13.24 -9.81
C THR A 12 4.74 -14.21 -10.95
N GLN A 13 5.20 -13.73 -12.11
CA GLN A 13 5.46 -14.60 -13.27
C GLN A 13 6.70 -15.50 -13.08
N SER A 14 7.53 -15.19 -12.09
CA SER A 14 8.71 -15.96 -11.72
C SER A 14 8.69 -16.21 -10.21
N LYS A 15 9.21 -17.36 -9.80
CA LYS A 15 9.37 -17.67 -8.39
C LYS A 15 10.30 -16.65 -7.74
N VAL A 16 9.97 -16.23 -6.52
CA VAL A 16 10.82 -15.31 -5.75
C VAL A 16 11.39 -16.05 -4.55
N GLU A 17 12.57 -15.64 -4.11
CA GLU A 17 13.16 -16.15 -2.88
C GLU A 17 12.36 -15.67 -1.66
N GLY A 18 12.40 -16.46 -0.59
CA GLY A 18 11.68 -16.19 0.64
C GLY A 18 10.69 -17.30 1.02
N THR A 19 10.23 -17.23 2.26
CA THR A 19 9.33 -18.20 2.90
C THR A 19 8.07 -17.55 3.47
N SER A 20 8.05 -16.23 3.64
CA SER A 20 6.91 -15.47 4.16
C SER A 20 6.84 -14.11 3.50
N PHE A 21 5.65 -13.69 3.10
CA PHE A 21 5.43 -12.44 2.37
C PHE A 21 4.27 -11.64 2.96
N ALA A 22 4.27 -10.34 2.63
CA ALA A 22 3.17 -9.44 2.89
C ALA A 22 2.77 -8.69 1.62
N VAL A 23 1.49 -8.34 1.52
CA VAL A 23 0.98 -7.43 0.50
C VAL A 23 0.30 -6.23 1.16
N LEU A 24 0.62 -5.05 0.62
CA LEU A 24 -0.04 -3.79 0.95
C LEU A 24 -0.83 -3.33 -0.27
N MET A 25 -2.02 -2.76 -0.07
CA MET A 25 -2.74 -2.03 -1.11
C MET A 25 -3.09 -0.64 -0.59
N ILE A 26 -2.65 0.39 -1.29
CA ILE A 26 -2.82 1.80 -0.90
C ILE A 26 -3.52 2.57 -2.03
N ASP A 27 -4.58 3.29 -1.69
CA ASP A 27 -5.14 4.35 -2.53
C ASP A 27 -4.29 5.61 -2.36
N LEU A 28 -3.72 6.13 -3.43
CA LEU A 28 -2.81 7.29 -3.41
C LEU A 28 -3.50 8.63 -3.66
N ASP A 29 -4.80 8.61 -3.96
CA ASP A 29 -5.48 9.74 -4.58
C ASP A 29 -6.73 10.16 -3.80
N ILE A 30 -6.78 9.94 -2.48
CA ILE A 30 -7.90 10.36 -1.63
C ILE A 30 -8.04 11.89 -1.66
N PRO A 31 -9.17 12.45 -2.13
CA PRO A 31 -9.34 13.89 -2.21
C PRO A 31 -9.27 14.58 -0.84
N THR A 32 -8.57 15.70 -0.76
CA THR A 32 -8.62 16.60 0.41
C THR A 32 -9.63 17.73 0.21
N ASP A 33 -9.70 18.67 1.15
CA ASP A 33 -10.48 19.90 1.01
C ASP A 33 -9.74 20.99 0.21
N SER A 34 -8.48 20.74 -0.18
CA SER A 34 -7.63 21.65 -0.96
C SER A 34 -7.17 21.02 -2.29
N PRO A 35 -8.08 20.76 -3.26
CA PRO A 35 -7.67 20.19 -4.56
C PRO A 35 -6.59 21.05 -5.25
N PRO A 36 -5.62 20.44 -5.95
CA PRO A 36 -5.53 19.03 -6.32
C PRO A 36 -4.81 18.15 -5.29
N GLU A 37 -4.60 18.62 -4.05
CA GLU A 37 -3.94 17.82 -3.03
C GLU A 37 -4.70 16.53 -2.74
N THR A 38 -3.96 15.43 -2.59
CA THR A 38 -4.48 14.13 -2.22
C THR A 38 -3.83 13.63 -0.93
N SER A 39 -4.50 12.68 -0.29
CA SER A 39 -3.98 11.88 0.82
C SER A 39 -3.99 10.40 0.41
N THR A 40 -3.59 9.53 1.34
CA THR A 40 -3.54 8.10 1.10
C THR A 40 -4.50 7.33 2.02
N LEU A 41 -4.90 6.13 1.60
CA LEU A 41 -5.66 5.20 2.42
C LEU A 41 -5.14 3.77 2.23
N LEU A 42 -4.86 3.07 3.33
CA LEU A 42 -4.58 1.64 3.32
C LEU A 42 -5.87 0.84 3.09
N HIS A 43 -5.97 0.19 1.94
CA HIS A 43 -7.06 -0.70 1.57
C HIS A 43 -6.88 -2.12 2.08
N TRP A 44 -5.63 -2.61 2.12
CA TRP A 44 -5.34 -3.98 2.51
C TRP A 44 -3.92 -4.10 3.04
N LEU A 45 -3.74 -4.86 4.13
CA LEU A 45 -2.45 -5.34 4.60
C LEU A 45 -2.62 -6.77 5.08
N GLN A 46 -2.14 -7.73 4.28
CA GLN A 46 -2.09 -9.14 4.62
C GLN A 46 -0.64 -9.57 4.77
N THR A 47 -0.34 -10.24 5.89
CA THR A 47 0.97 -10.84 6.17
C THR A 47 0.83 -12.37 6.21
N GLY A 48 1.96 -13.07 6.33
CA GLY A 48 1.97 -14.53 6.46
C GLY A 48 1.57 -15.25 5.17
N LEU A 49 1.74 -14.58 4.03
CA LEU A 49 1.53 -15.21 2.73
C LEU A 49 2.69 -16.16 2.42
N THR A 50 2.38 -17.27 1.77
CA THR A 50 3.37 -18.21 1.22
C THR A 50 3.18 -18.32 -0.29
N GLN A 51 4.28 -18.38 -1.04
CA GLN A 51 4.21 -18.55 -2.50
C GLN A 51 3.92 -20.01 -2.87
N SER A 52 3.12 -20.23 -3.90
CA SER A 52 2.86 -21.54 -4.48
C SER A 52 4.16 -22.19 -4.96
N THR A 53 4.23 -23.52 -4.89
CA THR A 53 5.44 -24.26 -5.27
C THR A 53 5.65 -24.31 -6.78
N ALA A 54 4.56 -24.28 -7.54
CA ALA A 54 4.51 -24.25 -9.00
C ALA A 54 3.65 -23.06 -9.49
N ALA A 55 3.92 -22.62 -10.71
CA ALA A 55 3.08 -21.65 -11.38
C ALA A 55 1.74 -22.28 -11.76
N THR A 56 0.65 -21.52 -11.62
CA THR A 56 -0.70 -21.92 -11.99
C THR A 56 -1.30 -20.89 -12.94
N PRO A 57 -2.14 -21.31 -13.89
CA PRO A 57 -2.82 -20.38 -14.78
C PRO A 57 -3.81 -19.54 -13.97
N ILE A 58 -3.71 -18.22 -14.11
CA ILE A 58 -4.66 -17.25 -13.57
C ILE A 58 -5.28 -16.45 -14.70
N ASP A 59 -6.58 -16.19 -14.58
CA ASP A 59 -7.29 -15.34 -15.53
C ASP A 59 -7.06 -13.86 -15.19
N THR A 60 -6.68 -13.09 -16.20
CA THR A 60 -6.51 -11.64 -16.11
C THR A 60 -7.41 -10.94 -17.13
N SER A 61 -7.51 -9.61 -17.04
CA SER A 61 -8.19 -8.80 -18.07
C SER A 61 -7.57 -8.93 -19.46
N GLU A 62 -6.33 -9.40 -19.56
CA GLU A 62 -5.57 -9.52 -20.82
C GLU A 62 -5.52 -10.97 -21.34
N GLY A 63 -6.13 -11.92 -20.62
CA GLY A 63 -6.08 -13.35 -20.91
C GLY A 63 -5.54 -14.17 -19.75
N SER A 64 -5.23 -15.44 -20.00
CA SER A 64 -4.65 -16.33 -18.99
C SER A 64 -3.12 -16.19 -18.97
N THR A 65 -2.54 -16.14 -17.77
CA THR A 65 -1.08 -16.17 -17.57
C THR A 65 -0.73 -17.12 -16.45
N ASP A 66 0.42 -17.79 -16.55
CA ASP A 66 0.94 -18.58 -15.45
C ASP A 66 1.56 -17.65 -14.39
N ALA A 67 1.25 -17.90 -13.12
CA ALA A 67 1.78 -17.15 -11.99
C ALA A 67 2.06 -18.04 -10.78
N PHE A 68 3.13 -17.72 -10.05
CA PHE A 68 3.37 -18.22 -8.71
C PHE A 68 2.56 -17.37 -7.72
N VAL A 69 1.45 -17.93 -7.25
CA VAL A 69 0.44 -17.24 -6.44
C VAL A 69 0.87 -17.16 -4.97
N PHE A 70 0.54 -16.06 -4.30
CA PHE A 70 0.74 -15.90 -2.87
C PHE A 70 -0.56 -16.21 -2.12
N GLU A 71 -0.50 -17.14 -1.18
CA GLU A 71 -1.66 -17.66 -0.46
C GLU A 71 -1.52 -17.49 1.05
N ASN A 72 -2.63 -17.23 1.72
CA ASN A 72 -2.71 -17.23 3.18
C ASN A 72 -3.11 -18.62 3.69
N SER A 73 -2.28 -19.63 3.42
CA SER A 73 -2.62 -21.04 3.70
C SER A 73 -2.74 -21.34 5.20
N GLN A 74 -2.17 -20.49 6.06
CA GLN A 74 -2.24 -20.59 7.53
C GLN A 74 -3.43 -19.81 8.13
N GLY A 75 -4.27 -19.16 7.31
CA GLY A 75 -5.45 -18.43 7.78
C GLY A 75 -5.14 -17.25 8.70
N GLN A 76 -3.99 -16.61 8.53
CA GLN A 76 -3.58 -15.46 9.34
C GLN A 76 -4.52 -14.27 9.10
N ALA A 77 -5.02 -13.66 10.16
CA ALA A 77 -5.84 -12.46 10.04
C ALA A 77 -5.03 -11.34 9.36
N ALA A 78 -5.65 -10.63 8.43
CA ALA A 78 -5.08 -9.42 7.85
C ALA A 78 -4.87 -8.38 8.96
N PHE A 79 -3.73 -7.70 8.97
CA PHE A 79 -3.51 -6.55 9.85
C PHE A 79 -4.44 -5.39 9.48
N ALA A 80 -4.78 -5.27 8.19
CA ALA A 80 -5.90 -4.48 7.69
C ALA A 80 -6.66 -5.30 6.66
N GLU A 81 -7.87 -5.74 6.99
CA GLU A 81 -8.77 -6.43 6.05
C GLU A 81 -9.02 -5.61 4.78
N TYR A 82 -9.20 -6.32 3.67
CA TYR A 82 -9.43 -5.71 2.36
C TYR A 82 -10.71 -4.87 2.34
N ILE A 83 -10.58 -3.64 1.86
CA ILE A 83 -11.71 -2.78 1.52
C ILE A 83 -11.67 -2.54 0.01
N GLY A 84 -12.77 -2.81 -0.69
CA GLY A 84 -12.87 -2.57 -2.13
C GLY A 84 -12.75 -1.08 -2.49
N PRO A 85 -12.21 -0.74 -3.67
CA PRO A 85 -12.23 0.62 -4.21
C PRO A 85 -13.62 1.26 -4.20
N SER A 86 -13.68 2.54 -3.85
CA SER A 86 -14.91 3.35 -3.92
C SER A 86 -14.57 4.84 -4.04
N PRO A 87 -13.93 5.26 -5.15
CA PRO A 87 -13.55 6.66 -5.34
C PRO A 87 -14.81 7.55 -5.31
N PRO A 88 -14.82 8.65 -4.53
CA PRO A 88 -15.94 9.57 -4.52
C PRO A 88 -16.05 10.31 -5.85
N ALA A 89 -17.21 10.89 -6.13
CA ALA A 89 -17.39 11.79 -7.27
C ALA A 89 -16.80 13.18 -6.95
N ARG A 90 -15.50 13.26 -6.62
CA ARG A 90 -14.74 14.49 -6.33
C ARG A 90 -13.40 14.42 -7.05
N ILE A 91 -12.74 15.57 -7.29
CA ILE A 91 -11.43 15.58 -7.97
C ILE A 91 -10.34 15.06 -7.00
N PRO A 92 -9.49 14.10 -7.44
CA PRO A 92 -9.54 13.39 -8.72
C PRO A 92 -10.60 12.27 -8.78
N LEU A 93 -11.31 12.14 -9.91
CA LEU A 93 -12.34 11.10 -10.08
C LEU A 93 -11.75 9.69 -10.25
N SER A 94 -10.49 9.61 -10.69
CA SER A 94 -9.75 8.36 -10.86
C SER A 94 -8.73 8.23 -9.74
N HIS A 95 -8.78 7.12 -9.03
CA HIS A 95 -7.84 6.80 -7.96
C HIS A 95 -6.94 5.65 -8.37
N ARG A 96 -5.64 5.74 -8.05
CA ARG A 96 -4.65 4.69 -8.22
C ARG A 96 -4.57 3.83 -6.96
N TYR A 97 -4.86 2.56 -7.12
CA TYR A 97 -4.74 1.56 -6.07
C TYR A 97 -3.45 0.77 -6.29
N THR A 98 -2.41 1.14 -5.54
CA THR A 98 -1.06 0.57 -5.66
C THR A 98 -0.91 -0.60 -4.72
N GLN A 99 -0.45 -1.73 -5.25
CA GLN A 99 -0.11 -2.94 -4.52
C GLN A 99 1.40 -3.04 -4.38
N ILE A 100 1.88 -3.42 -3.21
CA ILE A 100 3.30 -3.63 -2.91
C ILE A 100 3.45 -5.02 -2.29
N LEU A 101 4.30 -5.84 -2.88
CA LEU A 101 4.69 -7.14 -2.34
C LEU A 101 6.03 -7.02 -1.61
N VAL A 102 6.08 -7.51 -0.38
CA VAL A 102 7.24 -7.40 0.51
C VAL A 102 7.64 -8.78 1.01
N ASP A 103 8.93 -9.11 0.96
CA ASP A 103 9.50 -10.26 1.64
C ASP A 103 9.55 -10.02 3.15
N THR A 104 8.89 -10.88 3.93
CA THR A 104 8.87 -10.84 5.39
C THR A 104 9.54 -12.05 6.02
N SER A 105 10.32 -12.82 5.25
CA SER A 105 10.97 -14.06 5.71
C SER A 105 11.94 -13.84 6.86
N SER A 106 12.63 -12.69 6.87
CA SER A 106 13.55 -12.29 7.94
C SER A 106 12.92 -11.33 8.96
N ALA A 107 11.61 -11.06 8.87
CA ALA A 107 10.95 -10.13 9.77
C ALA A 107 10.80 -10.75 11.16
N THR A 108 11.25 -10.01 12.17
CA THR A 108 10.96 -10.33 13.57
C THR A 108 9.54 -9.91 13.94
N GLU A 109 9.02 -10.39 15.07
CA GLU A 109 7.73 -9.93 15.61
C GLU A 109 7.68 -8.41 15.78
N ALA A 110 8.77 -7.79 16.24
CA ALA A 110 8.85 -6.34 16.38
C ALA A 110 8.75 -5.61 15.03
N ASN A 111 9.30 -6.18 13.94
CA ASN A 111 9.13 -5.62 12.60
C ASN A 111 7.67 -5.69 12.14
N LEU A 112 7.01 -6.83 12.39
CA LEU A 112 5.60 -7.03 12.05
C LEU A 112 4.66 -6.17 12.91
N ASP A 113 5.01 -5.91 14.17
CA ASP A 113 4.24 -5.01 15.05
C ASP A 113 4.23 -3.57 14.55
N VAL A 114 5.32 -3.09 13.93
CA VAL A 114 5.31 -1.77 13.25
C VAL A 114 4.25 -1.74 12.17
N LEU A 115 4.19 -2.77 11.32
CA LEU A 115 3.19 -2.86 10.26
C LEU A 115 1.77 -2.94 10.84
N LYS A 116 1.56 -3.78 11.87
CA LYS A 116 0.28 -3.97 12.54
C LYS A 116 -0.24 -2.69 13.18
N ASN A 117 0.62 -1.97 13.88
CA ASN A 117 0.27 -0.70 14.53
C ASN A 117 -0.09 0.38 13.50
N ALA A 118 0.67 0.45 12.40
CA ALA A 118 0.36 1.38 11.32
C ALA A 118 -0.98 1.03 10.63
N ALA A 119 -1.29 -0.26 10.47
CA ALA A 119 -2.52 -0.72 9.83
C ALA A 119 -3.80 -0.36 10.60
N ALA A 120 -3.70 -0.15 11.91
CA ALA A 120 -4.80 0.32 12.73
C ALA A 120 -5.28 1.73 12.31
N ASN A 121 -4.41 2.56 11.73
CA ASN A 121 -4.70 3.90 11.25
C ASN A 121 -4.49 3.98 9.73
N ARG A 122 -5.54 3.65 8.96
CA ARG A 122 -5.43 3.50 7.50
C ARG A 122 -5.24 4.81 6.73
N ARG A 123 -5.67 5.96 7.26
CA ARG A 123 -5.63 7.26 6.57
C ARG A 123 -4.25 7.90 6.68
N GLY A 124 -3.76 8.49 5.59
CA GLY A 124 -2.41 9.07 5.54
C GLY A 124 -1.32 8.01 5.66
N PHE A 125 -1.61 6.77 5.27
CA PHE A 125 -0.65 5.67 5.29
C PHE A 125 0.52 5.93 4.34
N ASP A 126 1.72 6.06 4.91
CA ASP A 126 2.97 6.23 4.17
C ASP A 126 3.76 4.92 4.15
N ALA A 127 3.61 4.16 3.06
CA ALA A 127 4.23 2.85 2.93
C ALA A 127 5.77 2.90 3.03
N LEU A 128 6.43 3.94 2.49
CA LEU A 128 7.89 4.04 2.53
C LEU A 128 8.37 4.26 3.96
N SER A 129 7.78 5.22 4.66
CA SER A 129 8.15 5.53 6.04
C SER A 129 7.90 4.33 6.96
N ILE A 130 6.76 3.65 6.80
CA ILE A 130 6.38 2.49 7.61
C ILE A 130 7.29 1.30 7.32
N LEU A 131 7.57 0.97 6.05
CA LEU A 131 8.49 -0.12 5.71
C LEU A 131 9.92 0.21 6.16
N THR A 132 10.35 1.46 6.10
CA THR A 132 11.65 1.89 6.63
C THR A 132 11.73 1.70 8.13
N GLN A 133 10.70 2.13 8.87
CA GLN A 133 10.62 1.94 10.32
C GLN A 133 10.58 0.46 10.71
N ALA A 134 9.92 -0.37 9.90
CA ALA A 134 9.87 -1.81 10.08
C ALA A 134 11.18 -2.52 9.66
N GLY A 135 12.15 -1.83 9.04
CA GLY A 135 13.37 -2.46 8.51
C GLY A 135 13.12 -3.35 7.30
N LEU A 136 12.09 -3.06 6.52
CA LEU A 136 11.62 -3.83 5.36
C LEU A 136 11.66 -3.04 4.04
N ALA A 137 12.19 -1.82 4.03
CA ALA A 137 12.24 -0.98 2.83
C ALA A 137 13.03 -1.61 1.68
N ASP A 138 14.11 -2.35 1.98
CA ASP A 138 14.92 -3.10 1.02
C ASP A 138 14.34 -4.48 0.67
N LYS A 139 13.18 -4.84 1.25
CA LYS A 139 12.48 -6.12 1.05
C LYS A 139 11.30 -6.03 0.09
N VAL A 140 11.08 -4.87 -0.53
CA VAL A 140 10.07 -4.71 -1.57
C VAL A 140 10.50 -5.52 -2.81
N LEU A 141 9.69 -6.49 -3.20
CA LEU A 141 9.97 -7.39 -4.32
C LEU A 141 9.34 -6.90 -5.63
N ALA A 142 8.10 -6.43 -5.54
CA ALA A 142 7.32 -6.04 -6.69
C ALA A 142 6.26 -5.00 -6.32
N GLY A 143 5.83 -4.24 -7.32
CA GLY A 143 4.69 -3.36 -7.23
C GLY A 143 3.79 -3.53 -8.45
N ASN A 144 2.50 -3.27 -8.25
CA ASN A 144 1.53 -3.19 -9.33
C ASN A 144 0.50 -2.10 -8.99
N PHE A 145 -0.30 -1.66 -9.95
CA PHE A 145 -1.42 -0.78 -9.67
C PHE A 145 -2.54 -0.97 -10.68
N PHE A 146 -3.73 -0.53 -10.30
CA PHE A 146 -4.82 -0.31 -11.24
C PHE A 146 -5.59 0.95 -10.84
N ASN A 147 -6.37 1.46 -11.79
CA ASN A 147 -7.19 2.63 -11.57
C ASN A 147 -8.67 2.24 -11.45
N VAL A 148 -9.37 2.90 -10.54
CA VAL A 148 -10.84 2.92 -10.54
C VAL A 148 -11.30 4.35 -10.69
N THR A 149 -12.17 4.57 -11.67
CA THR A 149 -12.73 5.89 -11.97
C THR A 149 -14.19 5.93 -11.56
N ASN A 150 -14.57 6.97 -10.82
CA ASN A 150 -15.97 7.32 -10.64
C ASN A 150 -16.47 8.03 -11.91
N PRO A 151 -17.45 7.44 -12.64
CA PRO A 151 -17.95 8.05 -13.90
C PRO A 151 -18.96 9.18 -13.65
N GLY A 152 -19.35 9.43 -12.39
CA GLY A 152 -20.33 10.45 -12.04
C GLY A 152 -19.78 11.88 -12.19
N PRO A 153 -20.67 12.88 -12.25
CA PRO A 153 -20.26 14.28 -12.31
C PRO A 153 -19.51 14.67 -11.04
N VAL A 154 -18.49 15.52 -11.17
CA VAL A 154 -17.75 16.06 -10.01
C VAL A 154 -18.71 16.84 -9.11
N ALA A 155 -18.87 16.37 -7.87
CA ALA A 155 -19.55 17.10 -6.81
C ALA A 155 -18.66 18.24 -6.31
N SER A 156 -19.16 19.47 -6.36
CA SER A 156 -18.46 20.64 -5.82
C SER A 156 -18.34 20.53 -4.30
N SER A 157 -17.16 20.77 -3.73
CA SER A 157 -16.86 20.66 -2.28
C SER A 157 -17.53 21.72 -1.39
N THR A 158 -18.57 22.39 -1.85
CA THR A 158 -19.26 23.44 -1.09
C THR A 158 -20.35 22.82 -0.20
N SER A 159 -19.94 22.30 0.96
CA SER A 159 -20.89 21.96 2.01
C SER A 159 -21.50 23.22 2.63
N LYS A 160 -22.73 23.56 2.24
CA LYS A 160 -23.89 24.00 3.08
C LYS A 160 -24.88 24.84 2.26
N LYS A 161 -26.08 24.30 2.04
CA LYS A 161 -27.36 24.98 2.34
C LYS A 161 -28.53 23.99 2.22
N ASN A 162 -29.26 23.89 3.33
CA ASN A 162 -30.63 23.41 3.41
C ASN A 162 -31.49 24.09 2.32
N SER A 163 -32.15 23.30 1.47
CA SER A 163 -33.24 23.77 0.62
C SER A 163 -34.34 22.71 0.59
N THR A 164 -35.40 22.98 1.33
CA THR A 164 -36.74 22.42 1.11
C THR A 164 -37.22 22.71 -0.32
N THR A 165 -38.19 21.91 -0.81
CA THR A 165 -38.89 21.94 -2.13
C THR A 165 -38.04 21.50 -3.34
N GLY A 166 -38.45 20.60 -4.24
CA GLY A 166 -39.72 19.89 -4.49
C GLY A 166 -39.55 18.98 -5.73
N ASN A 167 -40.53 18.12 -5.96
CA ASN A 167 -40.68 17.10 -7.02
C ASN A 167 -39.87 17.26 -8.34
N GLY A 168 -39.25 16.14 -8.74
CA GLY A 168 -38.78 15.91 -10.11
C GLY A 168 -38.47 14.43 -10.33
N SER A 169 -39.42 13.73 -10.95
CA SER A 169 -39.30 12.37 -11.47
C SER A 169 -38.11 12.21 -12.43
N GLY A 170 -37.27 11.20 -12.21
CA GLY A 170 -36.20 10.81 -13.10
C GLY A 170 -35.65 9.44 -12.74
N SER A 171 -36.30 8.40 -13.24
CA SER A 171 -35.76 7.05 -13.28
C SER A 171 -34.47 7.05 -14.11
N ALA A 172 -33.34 6.72 -13.49
CA ALA A 172 -32.14 6.32 -14.20
C ALA A 172 -31.32 5.40 -13.28
N GLY A 173 -31.65 4.11 -13.33
CA GLY A 173 -30.72 3.07 -12.91
C GLY A 173 -29.49 3.16 -13.80
N SER A 174 -28.39 3.65 -13.24
CA SER A 174 -27.09 3.70 -13.93
C SER A 174 -26.27 2.49 -13.51
N THR A 175 -26.50 1.35 -14.16
CA THR A 175 -25.56 0.23 -14.27
C THR A 175 -24.38 0.68 -15.12
N GLY A 176 -23.44 1.43 -14.53
CA GLY A 176 -22.24 1.91 -15.20
C GLY A 176 -21.12 0.87 -15.18
N THR A 177 -20.81 0.30 -16.35
CA THR A 177 -19.61 -0.50 -16.64
C THR A 177 -18.36 0.37 -16.57
N GLY A 178 -17.87 0.62 -15.36
CA GLY A 178 -16.55 1.26 -15.15
C GLY A 178 -15.43 0.40 -15.76
N SER A 179 -14.62 1.00 -16.62
CA SER A 179 -13.47 0.37 -17.26
C SER A 179 -12.32 0.26 -16.25
N VAL A 180 -11.86 -0.96 -15.99
CA VAL A 180 -10.61 -1.23 -15.26
C VAL A 180 -9.49 -1.11 -16.29
N ILE A 181 -8.58 -0.15 -16.10
CA ILE A 181 -7.40 -0.03 -16.95
C ILE A 181 -6.36 -1.04 -16.45
N SER A 182 -5.81 -1.85 -17.37
CA SER A 182 -4.90 -2.95 -17.08
C SER A 182 -3.67 -2.55 -16.24
N PRO A 183 -3.13 -3.47 -15.43
CA PRO A 183 -1.87 -3.27 -14.71
C PRO A 183 -0.72 -2.97 -15.67
N THR A 184 0.01 -1.87 -15.43
CA THR A 184 1.21 -1.53 -16.22
C THR A 184 2.44 -2.14 -15.56
N GLN A 185 3.13 -3.04 -16.28
CA GLN A 185 4.44 -3.56 -15.86
C GLN A 185 5.52 -2.52 -16.16
N THR A 186 5.97 -1.78 -15.14
CA THR A 186 7.24 -1.03 -15.22
C THR A 186 8.29 -1.75 -14.37
N PRO A 187 9.51 -1.99 -14.88
CA PRO A 187 10.57 -2.58 -14.06
C PRO A 187 10.83 -1.72 -12.82
N PHE A 188 10.78 -2.36 -11.65
CA PHE A 188 11.14 -1.74 -10.38
C PHE A 188 12.63 -1.38 -10.40
N VAL A 189 12.96 -0.11 -10.21
CA VAL A 189 14.33 0.34 -9.92
C VAL A 189 14.39 0.61 -8.43
N PRO A 190 15.03 -0.25 -7.61
CA PRO A 190 15.21 0.01 -6.19
C PRO A 190 15.95 1.34 -6.03
N GLY A 191 15.28 2.34 -5.46
CA GLY A 191 15.92 3.59 -5.07
C GLY A 191 17.01 3.29 -4.04
N ALA A 192 18.25 3.68 -4.34
CA ALA A 192 19.38 3.49 -3.45
C ALA A 192 19.05 4.02 -2.05
N ALA A 193 19.11 3.14 -1.06
CA ALA A 193 19.01 3.54 0.34
C ALA A 193 20.08 4.61 0.62
N MET A 194 19.65 5.86 0.85
CA MET A 194 20.52 6.94 1.28
C MET A 194 21.00 6.59 2.69
N THR A 195 22.15 5.91 2.75
CA THR A 195 22.85 5.65 3.99
C THR A 195 23.35 7.00 4.52
N HIS A 196 22.61 7.61 5.44
CA HIS A 196 23.18 8.63 6.31
C HIS A 196 24.23 7.95 7.18
N LYS A 197 25.49 7.96 6.73
CA LYS A 197 26.63 7.70 7.60
C LYS A 197 26.64 8.80 8.66
N VAL A 198 26.11 8.50 9.84
CA VAL A 198 26.38 9.31 11.03
C VAL A 198 27.88 9.17 11.30
N SER A 199 28.64 10.21 10.92
CA SER A 199 30.06 10.32 11.20
C SER A 199 30.26 10.36 12.71
N GLY A 200 30.69 9.23 13.29
CA GLY A 200 31.16 9.15 14.67
C GLY A 200 32.41 10.02 14.83
N MET A 201 32.22 11.28 15.18
CA MET A 201 33.32 12.14 15.62
C MET A 201 33.65 11.77 17.07
N LEU A 202 34.65 10.90 17.20
CA LEU A 202 35.33 10.55 18.43
C LEU A 202 35.94 11.83 19.03
N LEU A 203 35.30 12.41 20.04
CA LEU A 203 35.90 13.51 20.79
C LEU A 203 36.71 12.94 21.96
N GLY A 204 37.98 12.64 21.68
CA GLY A 204 39.00 12.42 22.70
C GLY A 204 39.60 13.76 23.14
N ILE A 205 39.49 14.07 24.43
CA ILE A 205 40.28 15.11 25.12
C ILE A 205 40.61 14.51 26.50
N ALA A 206 41.78 13.88 26.62
CA ALA A 206 43.05 14.42 27.10
C ALA A 206 43.23 14.24 28.62
N MET A 207 44.12 13.31 28.98
CA MET A 207 44.68 13.18 30.32
C MET A 207 45.51 14.41 30.67
N VAL A 208 45.32 14.96 31.87
CA VAL A 208 46.34 15.75 32.56
C VAL A 208 46.50 15.16 33.95
N GLY A 209 47.70 14.62 34.21
CA GLY A 209 48.09 14.12 35.51
C GLY A 209 48.40 15.27 36.49
N ALA A 210 48.13 15.01 37.76
CA ALA A 210 48.77 15.70 38.86
C ALA A 210 49.12 14.67 39.93
N VAL A 211 50.41 14.35 39.99
CA VAL A 211 51.07 13.66 41.09
C VAL A 211 51.07 14.60 42.30
N PHE A 212 50.60 14.13 43.46
CA PHE A 212 51.00 14.70 44.73
C PHE A 212 51.38 13.57 45.71
N ILE A 213 52.66 13.58 46.05
CA ILE A 213 53.31 12.86 47.14
C ILE A 213 53.08 13.67 48.43
N ALA A 214 52.70 13.03 49.53
CA ALA A 214 53.26 13.29 50.86
C ALA A 214 52.75 12.28 51.91
N LEU A 215 53.72 11.55 52.46
CA LEU A 215 53.90 11.05 53.84
C LEU A 215 52.69 10.51 54.62
#